data_AF-A0A855KIJ8-F1
#
_entry.id   AF-A0A855KIJ8-F1
#
_cell.length_a   1.000
_cell.length_b   1.000
_cell.length_c   1.000
_cell.angle_alpha   90.00
_cell.angle_beta   90.00
_cell.angle_gamma   90.00
#
_symmetry.space_group_name_H-M   'P 1'
#
loop_
_entity.id
_entity.type
_entity.pdbx_description
1 polymer ?
#
loop_
_entity_poly.entity_id
_entity_poly.type
_entity_poly.pdbx_seq_one_letter_code
_entity_poly.pdbx_strand_id
1 'polypeptide(L)'
;MMAVKEIRISIEDFNNDKVPEVLLEFYDKKKELEFSTSVSASKKKGVYDKVDVKGDADGDGDFDPADDKKFIRLAAAAAEMLK
;
A
#
# COMPACT_ATOMS: atom_id res chain seq x y z
N MET A 1 25.86 -0.51 -3.86
CA MET A 1 24.97 -1.63 -3.49
C MET A 1 23.60 -1.34 -4.09
N MET A 2 22.95 -2.32 -4.73
CA MET A 2 21.55 -2.17 -5.17
C MET A 2 20.63 -2.74 -4.08
N ALA A 3 19.46 -2.14 -3.89
CA ALA A 3 18.46 -2.67 -2.97
C ALA A 3 17.98 -4.06 -3.46
N VAL A 4 17.80 -4.99 -2.52
CA VAL A 4 17.30 -6.35 -2.84
C VAL A 4 15.79 -6.34 -3.07
N LYS A 5 15.09 -5.46 -2.35
CA LYS A 5 13.69 -5.11 -2.56
C LYS A 5 13.53 -3.59 -2.43
N GLU A 6 12.63 -3.03 -3.21
CA GLU A 6 12.26 -1.62 -3.17
C GLU A 6 10.75 -1.52 -2.98
N ILE A 7 10.31 -0.58 -2.14
CA ILE A 7 8.92 -0.16 -2.10
C ILE A 7 8.82 1.26 -2.67
N ARG A 8 7.91 1.47 -3.60
CA ARG A 8 7.48 2.81 -4.04
C ARG A 8 6.11 3.09 -3.48
N ILE A 9 5.96 4.30 -2.97
CA ILE A 9 4.73 4.77 -2.34
C ILE A 9 4.32 6.05 -3.05
N SER A 10 3.11 6.09 -3.59
CA SER A 10 2.50 7.29 -4.17
C SER A 10 1.11 7.55 -3.59
N ILE A 11 0.67 8.80 -3.69
CA ILE A 11 -0.66 9.24 -3.25
C ILE A 11 -1.39 9.78 -4.46
N GLU A 12 -2.43 9.08 -4.91
CA GLU A 12 -3.10 9.34 -6.18
C GLU A 12 -4.61 9.09 -6.05
N ASP A 13 -5.44 9.96 -6.63
CA ASP A 13 -6.88 9.74 -6.77
C ASP A 13 -7.13 9.06 -8.11
N PHE A 14 -7.00 7.73 -8.15
CA PHE A 14 -7.15 6.97 -9.40
C PHE A 14 -8.59 6.50 -9.65
N ASN A 15 -9.48 6.60 -8.66
CA ASN A 15 -10.90 6.30 -8.81
C ASN A 15 -11.80 7.53 -9.04
N ASN A 16 -11.19 8.73 -9.07
CA ASN A 16 -11.81 10.02 -9.34
C ASN A 16 -12.93 10.38 -8.35
N ASP A 17 -12.69 10.10 -7.07
CA ASP A 17 -13.65 10.29 -6.00
C ASP A 17 -13.34 11.45 -5.04
N LYS A 18 -12.24 12.17 -5.34
CA LYS A 18 -11.67 13.31 -4.60
C LYS A 18 -11.02 12.94 -3.28
N VAL A 19 -10.82 11.65 -3.00
CA VAL A 19 -10.09 11.16 -1.83
C VAL A 19 -8.95 10.28 -2.31
N PRO A 20 -7.70 10.78 -2.30
CA PRO A 20 -6.60 10.03 -2.88
C PRO A 20 -6.29 8.78 -2.06
N GLU A 21 -6.01 7.70 -2.77
CA GLU A 21 -5.49 6.44 -2.25
C GLU A 21 -3.98 6.49 -2.04
N VAL A 22 -3.47 5.59 -1.18
CA VAL A 22 -2.04 5.30 -1.12
C VAL A 22 -1.76 4.05 -1.94
N LEU A 23 -0.98 4.19 -3.01
CA LEU A 23 -0.49 3.09 -3.82
C LEU A 23 0.85 2.59 -3.26
N LEU A 24 0.93 1.28 -3.06
CA LEU A 24 2.13 0.58 -2.58
C LEU A 24 2.59 -0.40 -3.65
N GLU A 25 3.79 -0.22 -4.16
CA GLU A 25 4.38 -1.07 -5.20
C GLU A 25 5.71 -1.66 -4.72
N PHE A 26 5.83 -2.98 -4.80
CA PHE A 26 6.99 -3.73 -4.35
C PHE A 26 7.75 -4.26 -5.56
N TYR A 27 9.04 -3.95 -5.63
CA TYR A 27 9.91 -4.30 -6.75
C TYR A 27 11.06 -5.19 -6.30
N ASP A 28 11.45 -6.11 -7.17
CA ASP A 28 12.62 -6.97 -6.97
C ASP A 28 13.94 -6.24 -7.27
N LYS A 29 15.05 -6.94 -7.11
CA LYS A 29 16.41 -6.44 -7.41
C LYS A 29 16.62 -6.03 -8.88
N LYS A 30 15.79 -6.50 -9.81
CA LYS A 30 15.83 -6.14 -11.24
C LYS A 30 14.90 -4.96 -11.55
N LYS A 31 14.19 -4.43 -10.54
CA LYS A 31 13.14 -3.42 -10.67
C LYS A 31 11.90 -3.92 -11.41
N GLU A 32 11.66 -5.23 -11.38
CA GLU A 32 10.40 -5.84 -11.84
C GLU A 32 9.37 -5.73 -10.70
N LEU A 33 8.13 -5.36 -11.03
CA LEU A 33 7.03 -5.27 -10.06
C LEU A 33 6.66 -6.70 -9.59
N GLU A 34 6.83 -6.98 -8.31
CA GLU A 34 6.43 -8.26 -7.69
C GLU A 34 4.97 -8.22 -7.23
N PHE A 35 4.56 -7.10 -6.65
CA PHE A 35 3.24 -6.94 -6.04
C PHE A 35 2.85 -5.47 -5.99
N SER A 36 1.57 -5.17 -6.18
CA SER A 36 1.02 -3.85 -5.89
C SER A 36 -0.31 -3.99 -5.17
N THR A 37 -0.57 -3.05 -4.27
CA THR A 37 -1.86 -2.88 -3.62
C THR A 37 -2.10 -1.40 -3.37
N SER A 38 -3.36 -1.04 -3.13
CA SER A 38 -3.72 0.29 -2.70
C SER A 38 -4.49 0.25 -1.39
N VAL A 39 -4.35 1.30 -0.60
CA VAL A 39 -5.15 1.52 0.60
C VAL A 39 -5.99 2.76 0.41
N SER A 40 -7.30 2.59 0.56
CA SER A 40 -8.31 3.63 0.36
C SER A 40 -9.04 3.93 1.67
N ALA A 41 -9.68 5.09 1.72
CA ALA A 41 -10.57 5.47 2.80
C ALA A 41 -12.02 5.12 2.46
N SER A 42 -12.55 4.02 3.00
CA SER A 42 -13.88 3.51 2.66
C SER A 42 -15.01 4.54 2.84
N LYS A 43 -14.83 5.47 3.79
CA LYS A 43 -15.80 6.53 4.11
C LYS A 43 -15.49 7.89 3.45
N LYS A 44 -14.53 7.97 2.54
CA LYS A 44 -14.11 9.22 1.88
C LYS A 44 -13.75 10.35 2.85
N LYS A 45 -13.17 9.97 4.01
CA LYS A 45 -12.85 10.89 5.12
C LYS A 45 -11.36 10.89 5.47
N GLY A 46 -10.49 10.42 4.56
CA GLY A 46 -9.04 10.39 4.74
C GLY A 46 -8.52 9.37 5.76
N VAL A 47 -9.40 8.57 6.39
CA VAL A 47 -9.00 7.45 7.23
C VAL A 47 -8.84 6.22 6.34
N TYR A 48 -7.59 5.87 6.04
CA TYR A 48 -7.23 4.67 5.28
C TYR A 48 -7.60 3.42 6.07
N ASP A 49 -8.50 2.59 5.54
CA ASP A 49 -9.06 1.44 6.25
C ASP A 49 -9.39 0.23 5.35
N LYS A 50 -9.21 0.35 4.04
CA LYS A 50 -9.53 -0.69 3.07
C LYS A 50 -8.34 -0.96 2.16
N VAL A 51 -7.85 -2.20 2.19
CA VAL A 51 -6.87 -2.74 1.24
C VAL A 51 -7.61 -3.27 0.01
N ASP A 52 -7.11 -2.96 -1.18
CA ASP A 52 -7.77 -3.38 -2.44
C ASP A 52 -7.34 -4.77 -2.90
N VAL A 53 -6.02 -5.04 -2.88
CA VAL A 53 -5.45 -6.35 -3.21
C VAL A 53 -4.79 -6.93 -1.97
N LYS A 54 -5.24 -8.12 -1.55
CA LYS A 54 -4.63 -8.86 -0.44
C LYS A 54 -3.22 -9.32 -0.81
N GLY A 55 -2.32 -9.27 0.15
CA GLY A 55 -0.96 -9.78 0.03
C GLY A 55 -0.43 -10.25 1.37
N ASP A 56 0.55 -11.14 1.33
CA ASP A 56 1.24 -11.69 2.50
C ASP A 56 2.29 -10.65 2.97
N ALA A 57 1.91 -9.82 3.92
CA ALA A 57 2.69 -8.65 4.32
C ALA A 57 3.74 -8.97 5.40
N ASP A 58 3.57 -10.06 6.17
CA ASP A 58 4.59 -10.55 7.11
C ASP A 58 5.39 -11.77 6.65
N GLY A 59 5.01 -12.38 5.53
CA GLY A 59 5.72 -13.50 4.92
C GLY A 59 5.43 -14.84 5.59
N ASP A 60 4.27 -15.00 6.24
CA ASP A 60 3.89 -16.24 6.92
C ASP A 60 3.19 -17.27 6.01
N GLY A 61 2.88 -16.86 4.77
CA GLY A 61 2.31 -17.71 3.73
C GLY A 61 0.79 -17.76 3.70
N ASP A 62 0.09 -16.91 4.45
CA ASP A 62 -1.35 -16.71 4.33
C ASP A 62 -1.76 -15.26 3.96
N PHE A 63 -3.06 -14.98 3.96
CA PHE A 63 -3.63 -13.69 3.56
C PHE A 63 -4.72 -13.27 4.56
N ASP A 64 -4.29 -12.98 5.78
CA ASP A 64 -5.16 -12.77 6.92
C ASP A 64 -5.38 -11.26 7.26
N PRO A 65 -6.25 -10.95 8.24
CA PRO A 65 -6.47 -9.56 8.65
C PRO A 65 -5.27 -8.88 9.33
N ALA A 66 -4.24 -9.62 9.75
CA ALA A 66 -3.00 -9.06 10.25
C ALA A 66 -2.15 -8.47 9.13
N ASP A 67 -2.22 -8.99 7.89
CA ASP A 67 -1.59 -8.39 6.72
C ASP A 67 -2.21 -7.05 6.35
N ASP A 68 -3.54 -7.03 6.26
CA ASP A 68 -4.29 -5.81 5.92
C ASP A 68 -3.93 -4.67 6.89
N LYS A 69 -3.79 -4.99 8.18
CA LYS A 69 -3.37 -4.01 9.21
C LYS A 69 -1.98 -3.44 8.94
N LYS A 70 -1.05 -4.18 8.34
CA LYS A 70 0.30 -3.69 8.03
C LYS A 70 0.26 -2.73 6.86
N PHE A 71 -0.45 -3.07 5.78
CA PHE A 71 -0.65 -2.16 4.66
C PHE A 71 -1.36 -0.87 5.10
N ILE A 72 -2.41 -0.98 5.91
CA ILE A 72 -3.13 0.19 6.46
C ILE A 72 -2.20 1.08 7.29
N ARG A 73 -1.38 0.51 8.19
CA ARG A 73 -0.43 1.29 9.00
C ARG A 73 0.62 1.98 8.15
N LEU A 74 1.17 1.29 7.15
CA LEU A 74 2.15 1.87 6.25
C LEU A 74 1.55 3.00 5.42
N ALA A 75 0.35 2.80 4.88
CA ALA A 75 -0.36 3.82 4.12
C ALA A 75 -0.68 5.06 4.98
N ALA A 76 -1.15 4.87 6.21
CA ALA A 76 -1.40 5.97 7.13
C ALA A 76 -0.13 6.78 7.41
N ALA A 77 1.00 6.12 7.69
CA ALA A 77 2.27 6.79 7.91
C ALA A 77 2.76 7.53 6.64
N ALA A 78 2.69 6.89 5.48
CA ALA A 78 3.07 7.52 4.21
C ALA A 78 2.21 8.75 3.90
N ALA A 79 0.91 8.68 4.14
CA ALA A 79 0.00 9.79 3.96
C ALA A 79 0.26 10.96 4.91
N GLU A 80 0.92 10.75 6.06
CA GLU A 80 1.36 11.84 6.92
C GLU A 80 2.69 12.45 6.45
N MET A 81 3.55 11.65 5.81
CA MET A 81 4.89 12.08 5.39
C MET A 81 4.97 12.68 3.99
N LEU A 82 4.07 12.29 3.09
CA LEU A 82 4.09 12.67 1.66
C LEU A 82 3.01 13.70 1.28
N LYS A 83 2.24 14.21 2.25
CA LYS A 83 1.26 15.28 2.05
C LYS A 83 1.89 16.66 1.93
#